data_AF-A0A1N7PST9-F1
#
_entry.id   AF-A0A1N7PST9-F1
#
_cell.length_a   1.000
_cell.length_b   1.000
_cell.length_c   1.000
_cell.angle_alpha   90.00
_cell.angle_beta   90.00
_cell.angle_gamma   90.00
#
_symmetry.space_group_name_H-M   'P 1'
#
loop_
_entity.id
_entity.type
_entity.pdbx_description
1 polymer ?
#
loop_
_entity_poly.entity_id
_entity_poly.type
_entity_poly.pdbx_seq_one_letter_code
_entity_poly.pdbx_strand_id
1 'polypeptide(L)' 'MIFFYVSKEFYDTRDEKYNTLVGNVPFLVKNVDGEIIEFGSGNTIEYYIQEYEAGRYC' A
#
# COMPACT_ATOMS: atom_id res chain seq x y z
N MET A 1 7.10 3.34 -14.60
CA MET A 1 6.91 4.47 -13.67
C MET A 1 6.36 3.89 -12.38
N ILE A 2 6.86 4.30 -11.21
CA ILE A 2 6.44 3.78 -9.89
C ILE A 2 5.66 4.88 -9.18
N PHE A 3 4.48 4.53 -8.67
CA PHE A 3 3.61 5.45 -7.95
C PHE A 3 3.41 4.98 -6.52
N PHE A 4 3.31 5.94 -5.61
CA PHE A 4 3.01 5.72 -4.20
C PHE A 4 1.75 6.50 -3.84
N TYR A 5 0.84 5.89 -3.09
CA TYR A 5 -0.32 6.58 -2.52
C TYR A 5 0.08 7.18 -1.18
N VAL A 6 -0.06 8.50 -1.04
CA VAL A 6 0.09 9.20 0.23
C VAL A 6 -1.24 9.83 0.62
N SER A 7 -1.55 9.87 1.91
CA SER A 7 -2.71 10.61 2.40
C SER A 7 -2.51 12.10 2.09
N LYS A 8 -3.62 12.82 1.86
CA LYS A 8 -3.56 14.27 1.65
C LYS A 8 -2.94 14.96 2.87
N GLU A 9 -3.29 14.50 4.06
CA GLU A 9 -2.79 14.98 5.34
C GLU A 9 -1.27 14.80 5.46
N PHE A 10 -0.70 13.66 5.08
CA PHE A 10 0.76 13.51 5.05
C PHE A 10 1.41 14.43 4.03
N TYR A 11 0.82 14.56 2.84
CA TYR A 11 1.36 15.44 1.81
C TYR A 11 1.44 16.90 2.30
N ASP A 12 0.39 17.35 2.99
CA ASP A 12 0.25 18.72 3.47
C ASP A 12 1.06 18.98 4.77
N THR A 13 1.21 18.00 5.66
CA THR A 13 1.79 18.21 7.01
C THR A 13 3.17 17.59 7.23
N ARG A 14 3.55 16.57 6.44
CA ARG A 14 4.73 15.72 6.66
C ARG A 14 4.79 15.04 8.04
N ASP A 15 3.65 14.95 8.73
CA ASP A 15 3.55 14.21 9.99
C ASP A 15 3.53 12.71 9.71
N GLU A 16 4.55 12.01 10.21
CA GLU A 16 4.77 10.56 10.05
C GLU A 16 3.58 9.72 10.51
N LYS A 17 2.74 10.24 11.41
CA LYS A 17 1.48 9.61 11.81
C LYS A 17 0.54 9.33 10.64
N TYR A 18 0.60 10.13 9.58
CA TYR A 18 -0.23 9.99 8.38
C TYR A 18 0.54 9.41 7.18
N ASN A 19 1.84 9.18 7.32
CA ASN A 19 2.71 8.61 6.28
C ASN A 19 2.36 7.16 5.97
N THR A 20 1.81 6.46 6.95
CA THR A 20 1.32 5.10 6.81
C THR A 20 -0.13 5.12 6.31
N LEU A 21 -0.30 5.35 5.00
CA LEU A 21 -1.33 4.57 4.31
C LEU A 21 -0.86 3.12 4.39
N VAL A 22 -1.31 2.42 5.42
CA VAL A 22 -1.15 0.97 5.51
C VAL A 22 -1.80 0.42 4.26
N GLY A 23 -0.97 0.01 3.30
CA GLY A 23 -1.41 -0.23 1.94
C GLY A 23 -0.72 0.51 0.79
N ASN A 24 0.25 1.39 1.07
CA ASN A 24 0.99 2.13 0.05
C ASN A 24 2.06 1.29 -0.64
N VAL A 25 1.64 0.21 -1.26
CA VAL A 25 2.53 -0.60 -2.06
C VAL A 25 2.56 -0.01 -3.43
N PRO A 26 3.74 0.17 -4.02
CA PRO A 26 3.81 0.51 -5.42
C PRO A 26 3.03 -0.51 -6.25
N PHE A 27 2.42 -0.03 -7.31
CA PHE A 27 1.92 -0.86 -8.40
C PHE A 27 2.70 -0.51 -9.66
N LEU A 28 2.91 -1.51 -10.52
CA LEU A 28 3.55 -1.33 -11.80
C LEU A 28 2.50 -1.23 -12.90
N VAL A 29 2.56 -0.17 -13.69
CA VAL A 29 1.83 -0.07 -14.95
C VAL A 29 2.76 -0.47 -16.09
N LYS A 30 2.41 -1.52 -16.83
CA LYS A 30 3.13 -1.91 -18.05
C LYS A 30 2.88 -0.88 -19.14
N ASN A 31 3.95 -0.42 -19.78
CA ASN A 31 3.85 0.59 -20.84
C ASN A 31 3.28 0.03 -22.15
N VAL A 32 3.28 -1.30 -22.33
CA VAL A 32 2.93 -1.93 -23.61
C VAL A 32 1.41 -2.07 -23.79
N ASP A 33 0.69 -2.30 -22.70
CA ASP A 33 -0.72 -2.66 -22.67
C ASP A 33 -1.50 -2.00 -21.52
N GLY A 34 -0.82 -1.27 -20.62
CA GLY A 34 -1.44 -0.63 -19.47
C GLY A 34 -1.79 -1.59 -18.34
N GLU A 35 -1.35 -2.85 -18.38
CA GLU A 35 -1.61 -3.82 -17.31
C GLU A 35 -1.06 -3.32 -15.97
N ILE A 36 -1.86 -3.48 -14.90
CA ILE A 36 -1.51 -3.10 -13.54
C ILE A 36 -1.10 -4.36 -12.77
N ILE A 37 0.13 -4.36 -12.26
CA ILE A 37 0.64 -5.38 -11.34
C ILE A 37 0.73 -4.78 -9.95
N GLU A 38 -0.04 -5.33 -9.01
CA GLU A 38 0.00 -4.96 -7.60
C GLU A 38 1.05 -5.80 -6.87
N PHE A 39 1.99 -5.17 -6.16
CA PHE A 39 3.08 -5.90 -5.49
C PHE A 39 2.76 -6.38 -4.07
N GLY A 40 1.56 -6.08 -3.55
CA GLY A 40 1.07 -6.57 -2.26
C GLY A 40 1.72 -5.93 -1.03
N SER A 41 0.96 -5.91 0.08
CA SER A 41 1.03 -5.05 1.28
C SER A 41 0.10 -3.81 1.30
N GLY A 42 -1.00 -3.89 0.50
CA GLY A 42 -2.06 -2.91 0.21
C GLY A 42 -3.18 -2.70 1.27
N ASN A 43 -3.22 -3.53 2.31
CA ASN A 43 -4.40 -3.68 3.16
C ASN A 43 -4.28 -2.97 4.52
N THR A 44 -5.37 -2.90 5.28
CA THR A 44 -5.38 -2.27 6.62
C THR A 44 -4.63 -3.11 7.66
N ILE A 45 -4.36 -2.52 8.83
CA ILE A 45 -3.73 -3.23 9.96
C ILE A 45 -4.61 -4.42 10.38
N GLU A 46 -5.93 -4.25 10.42
CA GLU A 46 -6.88 -5.29 10.80
C GLU A 46 -6.81 -6.48 9.85
N TYR A 47 -6.65 -6.24 8.54
CA TYR A 47 -6.45 -7.32 7.57
C TYR A 47 -5.19 -8.12 7.92
N TYR A 48 -4.05 -7.46 8.17
CA TYR A 48 -2.82 -8.20 8.50
C TYR A 48 -2.90 -8.95 9.82
N ILE A 49 -3.58 -8.40 10.82
CA ILE A 49 -3.84 -9.11 12.08
C ILE A 49 -4.66 -10.37 11.81
N GLN A 50 -5.76 -10.27 11.05
CA GLN A 50 -6.60 -11.42 10.72
C GLN A 50 -5.84 -12.49 9.93
N GLU A 51 -5.04 -12.08 8.95
CA GLU A 51 -4.26 -13.02 8.13
C GLU A 51 -3.12 -13.68 8.91
N TYR A 52 -2.51 -12.96 9.85
CA TYR A 52 -1.54 -13.51 10.80
C TYR A 52 -2.20 -14.54 11.73
N GLU A 53 -3.34 -14.20 12.33
CA GLU A 53 -4.12 -15.11 13.18
C GLU A 53 -4.61 -16.34 12.41
N ALA A 54 -4.91 -16.18 11.12
CA ALA A 54 -5.29 -17.27 10.22
C ALA A 54 -4.09 -18.08 9.68
N GLY A 55 -2.86 -17.73 10.03
CA GLY A 55 -1.64 -18.43 9.63
C GLY A 55 -1.27 -18.30 8.15
N ARG A 56 -1.76 -17.26 7.47
CA ARG A 56 -1.51 -17.01 6.03
C ARG A 56 -0.26 -16.17 5.76
N TYR A 57 0.22 -15.43 6.77
CA TYR A 57 1.52 -14.76 6.76
C TYR A 57 2.36 -15.25 7.94
N CYS A 58 3.65 -15.48 7.70
CA CYS A 58 4.63 -15.98 8.66
C CYS A 58 5.52 -14.86 9.22
#